data_AF-A0AAD9J357-F1
#
_entry.id   AF-A0AAD9J357-F1
#
_cell.length_a   1.000
_cell.length_b   1.000
_cell.length_c   1.000
_cell.angle_alpha   90.00
_cell.angle_beta   90.00
_cell.angle_gamma   90.00
#
_symmetry.space_group_name_H-M   'P 1'
#
loop_
_entity.id
_entity.type
_entity.pdbx_description
1 polymer ?
#
loop_
_entity_poly.entity_id
_entity_poly.type
_entity_poly.pdbx_seq_one_letter_code
_entity_poly.pdbx_strand_id
1 'polypeptide(L)'
;QQPKPSDRELCHGLCRPTHWEYSGWSECSKSCGAGEQVAKAHCVDDMGNVWMATDCDQSSKILRRACDNGPCALWSVGDWKPCDCNIRRQSRHIWCILNGKAVSKTYCDRDKEPIRERQCMATDCPSWIAGTWSKVR
;
A
#
# COMPACT_ATOMS: atom_id res chain seq x y z
N GLN A 1 33.00 -44.74 -44.26
CA GLN A 1 32.52 -43.38 -43.99
C GLN A 1 31.51 -43.48 -42.87
N GLN A 2 31.71 -42.78 -41.75
CA GLN A 2 30.79 -42.79 -40.62
C GLN A 2 29.64 -41.81 -40.93
N PRO A 3 28.37 -42.20 -40.74
CA PRO A 3 27.26 -41.30 -41.04
C PRO A 3 27.35 -40.05 -40.17
N LYS A 4 27.11 -38.89 -40.78
CA LYS A 4 27.05 -37.60 -40.09
C LYS A 4 25.98 -37.71 -38.99
N PRO A 5 26.30 -37.37 -37.73
CA PRO A 5 25.30 -37.39 -36.67
C PRO A 5 24.14 -36.44 -37.06
N SER A 6 22.93 -36.83 -36.66
CA SER A 6 21.72 -36.04 -36.93
C SER A 6 21.93 -34.61 -36.40
N ASP A 7 21.64 -33.63 -37.25
CA ASP A 7 21.60 -32.21 -36.88
C ASP A 7 20.36 -31.87 -36.03
N ARG A 8 19.52 -32.87 -35.76
CA ARG A 8 18.30 -32.81 -34.96
C ARG A 8 18.32 -33.94 -33.93
N GLU A 9 18.33 -33.58 -32.67
CA GLU A 9 18.07 -34.52 -31.57
C GLU A 9 16.59 -34.42 -31.16
N LEU A 10 16.03 -35.50 -30.63
CA LEU A 10 14.69 -35.46 -30.06
C LEU A 10 14.75 -34.57 -28.80
N CYS A 11 13.86 -33.58 -28.69
CA CYS A 11 13.76 -32.84 -27.45
C CYS A 11 13.37 -33.82 -26.33
N HIS A 12 14.26 -34.01 -25.35
CA HIS A 12 13.91 -34.71 -24.12
C HIS A 12 13.10 -33.76 -23.23
N GLY A 13 11.78 -33.71 -23.46
CA GLY A 13 10.85 -32.80 -22.78
C GLY A 13 9.81 -32.21 -23.74
N LEU A 14 9.30 -31.02 -23.45
CA LEU A 14 8.45 -30.28 -24.38
C LEU A 14 9.30 -29.81 -25.58
N CYS A 15 8.86 -30.12 -26.81
CA CYS A 15 9.52 -29.67 -28.03
C CYS A 15 9.48 -28.14 -28.22
N ARG A 16 8.79 -27.43 -27.32
CA ARG A 16 8.75 -25.98 -27.24
C ARG A 16 9.03 -25.58 -25.80
N PRO A 17 10.10 -24.81 -25.52
CA PRO A 17 10.36 -24.31 -24.18
C PRO A 17 9.23 -23.37 -23.76
N THR A 18 8.84 -23.49 -22.49
CA THR A 18 7.82 -22.67 -21.84
C THR A 18 8.46 -21.91 -20.68
N HIS A 19 7.95 -20.72 -20.38
CA HIS A 19 8.42 -19.91 -19.28
C HIS A 19 7.29 -19.11 -18.63
N TRP A 20 7.51 -18.66 -17.39
CA TRP A 20 6.57 -17.78 -16.69
C TRP A 20 6.67 -16.36 -17.23
N GLU A 21 5.57 -15.87 -17.79
CA GLU A 21 5.41 -14.45 -18.07
C GLU A 21 4.60 -13.80 -16.94
N TYR A 22 5.11 -12.67 -16.43
CA TYR A 22 4.53 -11.96 -15.29
C TYR A 22 3.78 -10.71 -15.75
N SER A 23 2.58 -10.48 -15.23
CA SER A 23 1.79 -9.27 -15.52
C SER A 23 2.30 -7.99 -14.82
N GLY A 24 3.55 -7.98 -14.35
CA GLY A 24 4.10 -6.96 -13.45
C GLY A 24 3.87 -7.24 -11.96
N TRP A 25 4.57 -6.47 -11.11
CA TRP A 25 4.48 -6.55 -9.65
C TRP A 25 3.48 -5.55 -9.09
N SER A 26 2.76 -5.92 -8.03
CA SER A 26 1.90 -5.01 -7.28
C SER A 26 2.70 -3.89 -6.60
N GLU A 27 2.01 -2.88 -6.08
CA GLU A 27 2.59 -2.01 -5.06
C GLU A 27 3.05 -2.82 -3.84
N CYS A 28 4.02 -2.27 -3.11
CA CYS A 28 4.50 -2.87 -1.87
C CYS A 28 3.38 -2.90 -0.83
N SER A 29 3.25 -4.00 -0.09
CA SER A 29 2.20 -4.19 0.92
C SER A 29 2.24 -3.18 2.07
N LYS A 30 3.33 -2.43 2.22
CA LYS A 30 3.47 -1.37 3.20
C LYS A 30 3.87 -0.07 2.52
N SER A 31 3.40 1.04 3.06
CA SER A 31 3.79 2.39 2.60
C SER A 31 5.19 2.80 3.04
N CYS A 32 5.77 2.14 4.05
CA CYS A 32 7.13 2.30 4.53
C CYS A 32 7.70 0.93 4.98
N GLY A 33 9.02 0.83 5.07
CA GLY A 33 9.73 -0.33 5.58
C GLY A 33 9.60 -1.57 4.71
N ALA A 34 10.01 -2.71 5.29
CA ALA A 34 9.96 -4.00 4.64
C ALA A 34 8.53 -4.52 4.49
N GLY A 35 8.16 -4.89 3.26
CA GLY A 35 6.91 -5.50 2.87
C GLY A 35 7.08 -6.52 1.75
N GLU A 36 5.97 -6.88 1.10
CA GLU A 36 5.95 -7.78 -0.05
C GLU A 36 5.23 -7.17 -1.26
N GLN A 37 5.67 -7.53 -2.45
CA GLN A 37 4.94 -7.34 -3.70
C GLN A 37 4.46 -8.69 -4.21
N VAL A 38 3.30 -8.69 -4.86
CA VAL A 38 2.69 -9.88 -5.46
C VAL A 38 2.63 -9.70 -6.97
N ALA A 39 2.95 -10.75 -7.73
CA ALA A 39 2.76 -10.80 -9.17
C ALA A 39 1.73 -11.87 -9.54
N LYS A 40 1.15 -11.74 -10.74
CA LYS A 40 0.46 -12.83 -11.41
C LYS A 40 1.33 -13.32 -12.55
N ALA A 41 1.27 -14.62 -12.83
CA ALA A 41 2.05 -15.24 -13.88
C ALA A 41 1.20 -16.25 -14.65
N HIS A 42 1.39 -16.28 -15.96
CA HIS A 42 0.85 -17.28 -16.87
C HIS A 42 2.00 -17.96 -17.62
N CYS A 43 1.80 -19.23 -17.97
CA CYS A 43 2.80 -20.01 -18.68
C CYS A 43 2.70 -19.68 -20.17
N VAL A 44 3.82 -19.33 -20.82
CA VAL A 44 3.85 -19.03 -22.25
C VAL A 44 4.99 -19.75 -22.96
N ASP A 45 4.89 -19.93 -24.26
CA ASP A 45 6.02 -20.30 -25.13
C ASP A 45 6.71 -19.07 -25.73
N ASP A 46 7.81 -19.29 -26.46
CA ASP A 46 8.59 -18.23 -27.11
C ASP A 46 7.83 -17.44 -28.19
N MET A 47 6.66 -17.93 -28.63
CA MET A 47 5.78 -17.22 -29.56
C MET A 47 4.66 -16.44 -28.83
N GLY A 48 4.65 -16.47 -27.49
CA GLY A 48 3.65 -15.80 -26.66
C GLY A 48 2.33 -16.57 -26.52
N ASN A 49 2.25 -17.84 -26.94
CA ASN A 49 1.03 -18.63 -26.74
C ASN A 49 0.91 -19.02 -25.26
N VAL A 50 -0.29 -18.96 -24.70
CA VAL A 50 -0.55 -19.36 -23.30
C VAL A 50 -0.75 -20.87 -23.20
N TRP A 51 -0.06 -21.49 -22.24
CA TRP A 51 -0.08 -22.93 -21.96
C TRP A 51 -0.62 -23.23 -20.56
N MET A 52 -0.81 -24.52 -20.24
CA MET A 52 -1.23 -24.90 -18.90
C MET A 52 -0.14 -24.55 -17.91
N ALA A 53 -0.54 -24.16 -16.70
CA ALA A 53 0.43 -23.80 -15.65
C ALA A 53 1.47 -24.91 -15.45
N THR A 54 1.04 -26.18 -15.49
CA THR A 54 1.87 -27.38 -15.33
C THR A 54 2.92 -27.58 -16.41
N ASP A 55 2.78 -26.94 -17.57
CA ASP A 55 3.75 -27.01 -18.65
C ASP A 55 4.99 -26.15 -18.37
N CYS A 56 4.88 -25.20 -17.43
CA CYS A 56 6.01 -24.46 -16.90
C CYS A 56 6.53 -25.09 -15.60
N ASP A 57 7.84 -24.97 -15.39
CA ASP A 57 8.48 -25.40 -14.14
C ASP A 57 7.92 -24.61 -12.95
N GLN A 58 7.15 -25.29 -12.09
CA GLN A 58 6.55 -24.67 -10.90
C GLN A 58 7.60 -24.16 -9.91
N SER A 59 8.78 -24.77 -9.87
CA SER A 59 9.85 -24.38 -8.95
C SER A 59 10.46 -23.02 -9.29
N SER A 60 10.39 -22.61 -10.57
CA SER A 60 10.81 -21.29 -11.05
C SER A 60 9.76 -20.18 -10.86
N LYS A 61 8.55 -20.51 -10.36
CA LYS A 61 7.45 -19.55 -10.23
C LYS A 61 7.60 -18.65 -9.00
N ILE A 62 7.75 -17.35 -9.20
CA ILE A 62 7.91 -16.36 -8.12
C ILE A 62 6.69 -15.44 -8.09
N LEU A 63 5.73 -15.72 -7.19
CA LEU A 63 4.52 -14.88 -7.04
C LEU A 63 4.68 -13.79 -5.98
N ARG A 64 5.75 -13.84 -5.17
CA ARG A 64 6.01 -12.89 -4.09
C ARG A 64 7.48 -12.49 -4.09
N ARG A 65 7.75 -11.22 -3.81
CA ARG A 65 9.11 -10.74 -3.54
C ARG A 65 9.09 -9.70 -2.43
N ALA A 66 10.21 -9.58 -1.73
CA ALA A 66 10.42 -8.52 -0.76
C ALA A 66 10.49 -7.15 -1.45
N CYS A 67 10.00 -6.13 -0.77
CA CYS A 67 10.18 -4.71 -1.10
C CYS A 67 10.53 -3.92 0.15
N ASP A 68 11.24 -2.81 -0.02
CA ASP A 68 11.54 -1.88 1.07
C ASP A 68 11.22 -0.45 0.61
N ASN A 69 10.26 0.18 1.29
CA ASN A 69 9.84 1.55 1.04
C ASN A 69 10.56 2.58 1.94
N GLY A 70 11.70 2.19 2.52
CA GLY A 70 12.53 3.07 3.35
C GLY A 70 12.09 3.13 4.81
N PRO A 71 12.60 4.07 5.62
CA PRO A 71 12.33 4.09 7.05
C PRO A 71 10.85 4.35 7.37
N CYS A 72 10.33 3.65 8.38
CA CYS A 72 9.01 3.96 8.93
C CYS A 72 9.11 5.01 10.04
N ALA A 73 8.32 6.06 9.88
CA ALA A 73 8.09 7.10 10.86
C ALA A 73 6.88 6.77 11.74
N LEU A 74 6.71 7.52 12.84
CA LEU A 74 5.63 7.33 13.79
C LEU A 74 4.56 8.39 13.64
N TRP A 75 3.29 7.96 13.66
CA TRP A 75 2.17 8.87 13.78
C TRP A 75 2.18 9.55 15.14
N SER A 76 2.04 10.87 15.14
CA SER A 76 1.86 11.71 16.32
C SER A 76 0.60 12.55 16.16
N VAL A 77 -0.08 12.81 17.27
CA VAL A 77 -1.34 13.56 17.29
C VAL A 77 -1.24 14.74 18.23
N GLY A 78 -1.82 15.86 17.82
CA GLY A 78 -2.00 17.02 18.69
C GLY A 78 -3.29 16.91 19.50
N ASP A 79 -3.47 17.88 20.39
CA ASP A 79 -4.74 18.05 21.10
C ASP A 79 -5.89 18.36 20.14
N TRP A 80 -7.08 17.98 20.56
CA TRP A 80 -8.30 18.38 19.87
C TRP A 80 -8.51 19.88 20.01
N LYS A 81 -8.74 20.56 18.89
CA LYS A 81 -9.23 21.94 18.89
C LYS A 81 -10.63 21.99 19.53
N PRO A 82 -11.04 23.13 20.10
CA PRO A 82 -12.40 23.31 20.59
C PRO A 82 -13.46 22.93 19.54
N CYS A 83 -14.62 22.48 20.02
CA CYS A 83 -15.75 22.10 19.17
C CYS A 83 -16.22 23.28 18.31
N ASP A 84 -16.32 23.09 17.00
CA ASP A 84 -17.10 23.98 16.15
C ASP A 84 -18.57 23.64 16.34
N CYS A 85 -19.26 24.50 17.07
CA CYS A 85 -20.64 24.30 17.48
C CYS A 85 -21.66 24.47 16.35
N ASN A 86 -21.29 25.13 15.25
CA ASN A 86 -22.16 25.27 14.10
C ASN A 86 -22.31 23.93 13.36
N ILE A 87 -21.23 23.14 13.32
CA ILE A 87 -21.18 21.85 12.58
C ILE A 87 -20.97 20.63 13.49
N ARG A 88 -20.90 20.85 14.81
CA ARG A 88 -20.75 19.82 15.86
C ARG A 88 -19.55 18.91 15.65
N ARG A 89 -18.40 19.50 15.30
CA ARG A 89 -17.19 18.79 14.92
C ARG A 89 -15.95 19.43 15.51
N GLN A 90 -14.98 18.61 15.89
CA GLN A 90 -13.66 19.05 16.31
C GLN A 90 -12.59 18.36 15.48
N SER A 91 -11.48 19.05 15.27
CA SER A 91 -10.34 18.56 14.51
C SER A 91 -9.07 18.63 15.34
N ARG A 92 -8.11 17.77 15.02
CA ARG A 92 -6.75 17.83 15.57
C ARG A 92 -5.75 17.71 14.43
N HIS A 93 -4.54 18.18 14.69
CA HIS A 93 -3.45 17.94 13.77
C HIS A 93 -2.89 16.53 13.98
N ILE A 94 -2.47 15.92 12.89
CA ILE A 94 -1.73 14.66 12.88
C ILE A 94 -0.43 14.90 12.11
N TRP A 95 0.65 14.30 12.58
CA TRP A 95 1.96 14.41 11.97
C TRP A 95 2.61 13.04 11.85
N CYS A 96 3.47 12.93 10.85
CA CYS A 96 4.36 11.81 10.71
C CYS A 96 5.74 12.25 11.19
N ILE A 97 6.28 11.63 12.24
CA ILE A 97 7.52 12.06 12.90
C ILE A 97 8.62 11.01 12.68
N LEU A 98 9.74 11.44 12.11
CA LEU A 98 10.95 10.65 11.96
C LEU A 98 12.13 11.42 12.55
N ASN A 99 12.89 10.80 13.46
CA ASN A 99 14.04 11.44 14.12
C ASN A 99 13.70 12.81 14.73
N GLY A 100 12.52 12.93 15.35
CA GLY A 100 12.04 14.16 15.99
C GLY A 100 11.56 15.26 15.05
N LYS A 101 11.54 15.03 13.72
CA LYS A 101 11.08 16.01 12.73
C LYS A 101 9.82 15.54 12.01
N ALA A 102 8.94 16.49 11.71
CA ALA A 102 7.79 16.23 10.86
C ALA A 102 8.24 15.94 9.42
N VAL A 103 7.76 14.82 8.88
CA VAL A 103 8.04 14.34 7.53
C VAL A 103 6.73 14.09 6.77
N SER A 104 6.84 13.76 5.48
CA SER A 104 5.68 13.38 4.66
C SER A 104 4.93 12.19 5.28
N LYS A 105 3.60 12.22 5.20
CA LYS A 105 2.72 11.11 5.62
C LYS A 105 3.04 9.76 4.98
N THR A 106 3.73 9.75 3.84
CA THR A 106 4.15 8.52 3.14
C THR A 106 5.16 7.70 3.93
N TYR A 107 5.90 8.31 4.86
CA TYR A 107 6.81 7.60 5.74
C TYR A 107 6.09 6.91 6.90
N CYS A 108 4.82 7.24 7.14
CA CYS A 108 4.02 6.57 8.16
C CYS A 108 3.11 5.55 7.51
N ASP A 109 2.90 4.46 8.25
CA ASP A 109 1.98 3.39 7.85
C ASP A 109 0.55 3.92 7.73
N ARG A 110 0.02 3.97 6.50
CA ARG A 110 -1.32 4.48 6.20
C ARG A 110 -2.42 3.74 6.96
N ASP A 111 -2.24 2.45 7.24
CA ASP A 111 -3.24 1.64 7.95
C ASP A 111 -3.35 2.03 9.43
N LYS A 112 -2.37 2.80 9.93
CA LYS A 112 -2.31 3.29 11.31
C LYS A 112 -2.63 4.79 11.42
N GLU A 113 -3.14 5.42 10.35
CA GLU A 113 -3.44 6.85 10.36
C GLU A 113 -4.47 7.20 11.45
N PRO A 114 -4.13 8.11 12.40
CA PRO A 114 -5.06 8.48 13.46
C PRO A 114 -6.24 9.30 12.93
N ILE A 115 -7.37 9.21 13.65
CA ILE A 115 -8.56 10.03 13.36
C ILE A 115 -8.20 11.51 13.52
N ARG A 116 -8.43 12.30 12.46
CA ARG A 116 -8.18 13.75 12.41
C ARG A 116 -9.37 14.60 12.84
N GLU A 117 -10.57 14.01 12.82
CA GLU A 117 -11.83 14.71 12.98
C GLU A 117 -12.84 13.81 13.69
N ARG A 118 -13.57 14.38 14.66
CA ARG A 118 -14.64 13.67 15.37
C ARG A 118 -15.81 14.59 15.66
N GLN A 119 -16.97 14.01 15.93
CA GLN A 119 -18.12 14.76 16.46
C GLN A 119 -17.87 15.19 17.91
N CYS A 120 -18.49 16.29 18.34
CA CYS A 120 -18.49 16.77 19.72
C CYS A 120 -19.90 16.87 20.30
N MET A 121 -19.99 16.78 21.63
CA MET A 121 -21.24 16.83 22.37
C MET A 121 -21.76 18.27 22.46
N ALA A 122 -23.05 18.42 22.79
CA ALA A 122 -23.68 19.74 22.90
C ALA A 122 -23.14 20.52 24.09
N THR A 123 -22.72 19.78 25.12
CA THR A 123 -22.10 20.27 26.35
C THR A 123 -20.70 20.81 26.13
N ASP A 124 -20.04 20.45 25.02
CA ASP A 124 -18.72 21.00 24.65
C ASP A 124 -18.83 22.42 24.07
N CYS A 125 -20.07 22.92 23.91
CA CYS A 125 -20.37 24.23 23.36
C CYS A 125 -20.84 25.20 24.44
N PRO A 126 -20.28 26.42 24.50
CA PRO A 126 -20.76 27.44 25.41
C PRO A 126 -22.19 27.87 25.03
N SER A 127 -23.08 27.89 26.01
CA SER A 127 -24.42 28.47 25.89
C SER A 127 -24.35 29.97 26.19
N TRP A 128 -24.61 30.81 25.19
CA TRP A 128 -24.77 32.25 25.43
C TRP A 128 -26.07 32.48 26.20
N ILE A 129 -25.97 32.95 27.44
CA ILE A 129 -27.13 33.45 28.19
C ILE A 129 -27.23 34.94 27.88
N ALA A 130 -28.28 35.35 27.18
CA ALA A 130 -28.55 36.77 26.97
C ALA A 130 -28.91 37.41 28.33
N GLY A 131 -28.04 38.30 28.83
CA GLY A 131 -28.33 39.12 30.00
C GLY A 131 -29.35 40.21 29.70
N THR A 132 -30.02 40.73 30.72
CA THR A 132 -30.94 41.86 30.58
C THR A 132 -30.19 43.10 30.07
N TRP A 133 -30.69 43.70 28.98
CA TRP A 133 -30.15 44.93 28.41
C TRP A 133 -30.19 46.07 29.43
N SER A 134 -29.02 46.63 29.77
CA SER A 134 -28.93 47.86 30.55
C SER A 134 -28.88 49.08 29.63
N LYS A 135 -29.75 50.05 29.89
CA LYS A 135 -29.81 51.32 29.16
C LYS A 135 -28.49 52.09 29.34
N VAL A 136 -27.83 52.40 28.24
CA VAL A 136 -26.67 53.31 28.23
C VAL A 136 -27.16 54.71 28.61
N ARG A 137 -26.50 55.32 29.60
CA ARG A 137 -26.78 56.70 30.04
C ARG A 137 -26.21 57.70 29.04
#